data_AF-A0AAV0K754-F1
#
_entry.id   AF-A0AAV0K754-F1
#
_cell.length_a   1.000
_cell.length_b   1.000
_cell.length_c   1.000
_cell.angle_alpha   90.00
_cell.angle_beta   90.00
_cell.angle_gamma   90.00
#
_symmetry.space_group_name_H-M   'P 1'
#
loop_
_entity.id
_entity.type
_entity.pdbx_description
1 polymer ?
#
loop_
_entity_poly.entity_id
_entity_poly.type
_entity_poly.pdbx_seq_one_letter_code
_entity_poly.pdbx_strand_id
1 'polypeptide(L)'
;MEYIKPRLDQVKVVAVTCLGITSSLLTGKKFDVCIMDEAGQITLMISLGPLMFSSTCVLVGDHYQLPSLVLTKFRSLSSSSLVHFAADILYHIQVIV
;
A
#
# COMPACT_ATOMS: atom_id res chain seq x y z
N MET A 1 9.64 -7.10 22.75
CA MET A 1 9.90 -7.20 21.29
C MET A 1 10.50 -8.54 20.87
N GLU A 2 11.34 -9.17 21.70
CA GLU A 2 12.07 -10.41 21.36
C GLU A 2 11.16 -11.62 21.05
N TYR A 3 9.99 -11.72 21.70
CA TYR A 3 9.01 -12.79 21.47
C TYR A 3 8.13 -12.61 20.22
N ILE A 4 8.18 -11.44 19.56
CA ILE A 4 7.30 -11.12 18.42
C ILE A 4 7.94 -11.54 17.10
N LYS A 5 9.25 -11.35 16.95
CA LYS A 5 9.98 -11.74 15.71
C LYS A 5 9.80 -13.23 15.36
N PRO A 6 9.97 -14.18 16.29
CA PRO A 6 9.78 -15.60 15.98
C PRO A 6 8.35 -15.93 15.56
N ARG A 7 7.35 -15.23 16.12
CA ARG A 7 5.94 -15.40 15.74
C ARG A 7 5.66 -14.83 14.35
N LEU A 8 6.29 -13.71 14.01
CA LEU A 8 6.16 -13.09 12.70
C LEU A 8 6.68 -14.02 11.58
N ASP A 9 7.68 -14.85 11.87
CA ASP A 9 8.23 -15.82 10.94
C ASP A 9 7.32 -17.04 10.72
N GLN A 10 6.36 -17.27 11.62
CA GLN A 10 5.43 -18.40 11.57
C GLN A 10 4.09 -18.05 10.92
N VAL A 11 3.78 -16.76 10.78
CA VAL A 11 2.53 -16.31 10.17
C VAL A 11 2.70 -16.14 8.67
N LYS A 12 1.66 -16.51 7.93
CA LYS A 12 1.62 -16.39 6.46
C LYS A 12 1.18 -15.00 5.99
N VAL A 13 0.47 -14.27 6.84
CA VAL A 13 -0.13 -12.97 6.52
C VAL A 13 0.26 -11.97 7.61
N VAL A 14 0.73 -10.80 7.18
CA VAL A 14 1.11 -9.70 8.05
C VAL A 14 0.37 -8.46 7.59
N ALA A 15 -0.48 -7.91 8.46
CA ALA A 15 -1.21 -6.69 8.20
C ALA A 15 -0.51 -5.50 8.86
N VAL A 16 -0.22 -4.47 8.07
CA VAL A 16 0.32 -3.19 8.55
C VAL A 16 -0.29 -2.04 7.77
N THR A 17 -0.31 -0.85 8.37
CA THR A 17 -0.61 0.37 7.63
C THR A 17 0.53 0.70 6.67
N CYS A 18 0.26 1.46 5.61
CA CYS A 18 1.28 1.84 4.63
C CYS A 18 2.47 2.58 5.27
N LEU A 19 2.24 3.36 6.33
CA LEU A 19 3.31 4.02 7.08
C LEU A 19 4.06 3.05 8.02
N GLY A 20 3.33 2.06 8.57
CA GLY A 20 3.86 1.03 9.46
C GLY A 20 4.82 0.04 8.80
N ILE A 21 4.92 0.05 7.47
CA ILE A 21 5.87 -0.77 6.70
C ILE A 21 7.33 -0.50 7.07
N THR A 22 7.62 0.69 7.61
CA THR A 22 8.96 1.11 8.05
C THR A 22 9.37 0.53 9.41
N SER A 23 8.51 -0.30 10.02
CA SER A 23 8.78 -0.96 11.30
C SER A 23 10.04 -1.84 11.24
N SER A 24 10.88 -1.75 12.27
CA SER A 24 12.08 -2.59 12.42
C SER A 24 11.75 -4.08 12.59
N LEU A 25 10.48 -4.42 12.84
CA LEU A 25 10.00 -5.81 12.85
C LEU A 25 9.95 -6.41 11.44
N LEU A 26 9.85 -5.58 10.40
CA LEU A 26 9.77 -6.00 9.00
C LEU A 26 11.10 -5.87 8.25
N THR A 27 12.15 -5.38 8.89
CA THR A 27 13.47 -5.22 8.26
C THR A 27 13.98 -6.55 7.71
N GLY A 28 14.32 -6.56 6.42
CA GLY A 28 14.84 -7.75 5.72
C GLY A 28 13.77 -8.77 5.33
N LYS A 29 12.49 -8.52 5.62
CA LYS A 29 11.40 -9.37 5.13
C LYS A 29 11.03 -9.01 3.69
N LYS A 30 10.69 -10.04 2.93
CA LYS A 30 10.09 -9.96 1.60
C LYS A 30 8.84 -10.81 1.59
N PHE A 31 7.82 -10.29 0.95
CA PHE A 31 6.54 -10.99 0.76
C PHE A 31 6.37 -11.28 -0.73
N ASP A 32 5.75 -12.40 -1.05
CA ASP A 32 5.47 -12.76 -2.44
C ASP A 32 4.44 -11.79 -3.04
N VAL A 33 3.44 -11.42 -2.23
CA VAL A 33 2.34 -10.54 -2.61
C VAL A 33 2.12 -9.45 -1.55
N CYS A 34 1.95 -8.21 -1.99
CA CYS A 34 1.45 -7.10 -1.18
C CYS A 34 0.05 -6.71 -1.65
N ILE A 35 -0.89 -6.58 -0.72
CA ILE A 35 -2.25 -6.10 -1.00
C ILE A 35 -2.40 -4.73 -0.33
N MET A 36 -2.80 -3.73 -1.11
CA MET A 36 -3.04 -2.38 -0.62
C MET A 36 -4.52 -2.06 -0.77
N ASP A 37 -5.23 -2.05 0.35
CA ASP A 37 -6.62 -1.59 0.42
C ASP A 37 -6.68 -0.05 0.47
N GLU A 38 -7.81 0.50 0.06
CA GLU A 38 -8.05 1.95 -0.07
C GLU A 38 -6.97 2.69 -0.89
N ALA A 39 -6.39 2.03 -1.89
CA ALA A 39 -5.34 2.58 -2.74
C ALA A 39 -5.76 3.88 -3.45
N GLY A 40 -7.07 4.08 -3.66
CA GLY A 40 -7.63 5.31 -4.23
C GLY A 40 -7.47 6.53 -3.33
N GLN A 41 -7.29 6.29 -2.03
CA GLN A 41 -7.09 7.30 -0.99
C GLN A 41 -5.62 7.45 -0.60
N ILE A 42 -4.72 6.58 -1.08
CA ILE A 42 -3.30 6.60 -0.76
C ILE A 42 -2.52 7.38 -1.84
N THR A 43 -1.65 8.29 -1.41
CA THR A 43 -0.74 9.01 -2.31
C THR A 43 0.41 8.11 -2.77
N LEU A 44 0.90 8.35 -3.98
CA LEU A 44 2.01 7.58 -4.57
C LEU A 44 3.24 7.51 -3.64
N MET A 45 3.57 8.62 -2.96
CA MET A 45 4.74 8.67 -2.06
C MET A 45 4.61 7.69 -0.88
N ILE A 46 3.41 7.55 -0.32
CA ILE A 46 3.16 6.63 0.80
C ILE A 46 3.20 5.18 0.31
N SER A 47 2.80 4.93 -0.93
CA SER A 47 2.75 3.59 -1.50
C SER A 47 4.10 2.98 -1.89
N LEU A 48 5.13 3.82 -2.05
CA LEU A 48 6.44 3.34 -2.49
C LEU A 48 7.04 2.33 -1.51
N GLY A 49 6.80 2.50 -0.22
CA GLY A 49 7.23 1.53 0.81
C GLY A 49 6.65 0.13 0.55
N PRO A 50 5.32 -0.05 0.63
CA PRO A 50 4.66 -1.34 0.38
C PRO A 50 5.00 -1.96 -0.98
N LEU A 51 5.05 -1.15 -2.06
CA LEU A 51 5.41 -1.62 -3.41
C LEU A 51 6.82 -2.21 -3.47
N MET A 52 7.76 -1.75 -2.62
CA MET A 52 9.12 -2.27 -2.56
C MET A 52 9.27 -3.53 -1.69
N PHE A 53 8.23 -3.92 -0.95
CA PHE A 53 8.25 -5.10 -0.06
C PHE A 53 7.87 -6.41 -0.76
N SER A 54 7.34 -6.36 -1.98
CA SER A 54 6.98 -7.54 -2.77
C SER A 54 7.27 -7.34 -4.27
N SER A 55 7.33 -8.44 -5.02
CA SER A 55 7.44 -8.39 -6.48
C SER A 55 6.08 -8.34 -7.18
N THR A 56 4.99 -8.63 -6.47
CA THR A 56 3.62 -8.60 -7.01
C THR A 56 2.74 -7.84 -6.05
N CYS A 57 2.09 -6.79 -6.53
CA CYS A 57 1.20 -5.96 -5.73
C CYS A 57 -0.21 -5.97 -6.30
N VAL A 58 -1.20 -6.01 -5.41
CA VAL A 58 -2.62 -5.88 -5.74
C VAL A 58 -3.15 -4.62 -5.08
N LEU A 59 -3.63 -3.69 -5.88
CA LEU A 59 -4.18 -2.42 -5.41
C LEU A 59 -5.71 -2.51 -5.45
N VAL A 60 -6.34 -2.29 -4.29
CA VAL A 60 -7.79 -2.30 -4.12
C VAL A 60 -8.21 -0.91 -3.70
N GLY A 61 -9.21 -0.36 -4.35
CA GLY A 61 -9.76 0.94 -4.00
C GLY A 61 -10.79 1.38 -5.02
N ASP A 62 -11.68 2.26 -4.58
CA ASP A 62 -12.70 2.86 -5.45
C ASP A 62 -12.26 4.27 -5.86
N HIS A 63 -12.11 4.46 -7.16
CA HIS A 63 -11.70 5.73 -7.76
C HIS A 63 -12.85 6.76 -7.80
N TYR A 64 -14.09 6.33 -7.58
CA TYR A 64 -15.25 7.22 -7.43
C TYR A 64 -15.53 7.61 -5.97
N GLN A 65 -14.82 7.03 -5.01
CA GLN A 65 -14.88 7.43 -3.61
C GLN A 65 -13.95 8.62 -3.32
N LEU A 66 -13.83 8.99 -2.04
CA LEU A 66 -13.09 10.17 -1.61
C LEU A 66 -11.64 10.15 -2.14
N PRO A 67 -11.13 11.26 -2.71
CA PRO A 67 -9.73 11.34 -3.09
C PRO A 67 -8.85 11.47 -1.83
N SER A 68 -7.55 11.16 -1.97
CA SER A 68 -6.55 11.42 -0.93
C SER A 68 -6.66 12.85 -0.38
N LEU A 69 -6.76 12.97 0.94
CA LEU A 69 -6.80 14.28 1.60
C LEU A 69 -5.44 14.98 1.49
N VAL A 70 -5.40 16.13 0.81
CA VAL A 70 -4.23 17.01 0.73
C VAL A 70 -4.60 18.37 1.32
N LEU A 71 -3.99 18.72 2.45
CA LEU A 71 -4.31 19.95 3.20
C LEU A 71 -3.66 21.22 2.62
N THR A 72 -2.64 21.07 1.78
CA THR A 72 -1.86 22.19 1.23
C THR A 72 -2.30 22.52 -0.21
N LYS A 73 -2.31 23.83 -0.53
CA LYS A 73 -2.71 24.34 -1.85
C LYS A 73 -1.64 24.13 -2.95
N PHE A 74 -0.44 23.70 -2.56
CA PHE A 74 0.67 23.44 -3.48
C PHE A 74 0.47 22.10 -4.16
N ARG A 75 -0.22 22.14 -5.30
CA ARG A 75 -0.74 20.98 -6.02
C ARG A 75 0.15 20.66 -7.22
N SER A 76 1.37 20.22 -6.98
CA SER A 76 2.20 19.58 -8.02
C SER A 76 2.59 18.18 -7.54
N LEU A 77 2.18 17.17 -8.30
CA LEU A 77 2.44 15.72 -8.13
C LEU A 77 1.89 15.01 -6.88
N SER A 78 1.74 15.68 -5.73
CA SER A 78 1.38 15.04 -4.44
C SER A 78 -0.09 14.56 -4.32
N SER A 79 -0.98 15.08 -5.17
CA SER A 79 -2.43 14.78 -5.11
C SER A 79 -2.87 13.59 -5.95
N SER A 80 -1.97 13.05 -6.77
CA SER A 80 -2.25 11.93 -7.66
C SER A 80 -2.33 10.66 -6.81
N SER A 81 -3.55 10.13 -6.62
CA SER A 81 -3.69 8.85 -5.93
C SER A 81 -3.10 7.73 -6.78
N LEU A 82 -2.68 6.65 -6.12
CA LEU A 82 -2.15 5.46 -6.78
C LEU A 82 -3.10 4.94 -7.86
N VAL A 83 -4.41 4.99 -7.61
CA VAL A 83 -5.42 4.46 -8.54
C VAL A 83 -5.58 5.36 -9.75
N HIS A 84 -5.39 6.68 -9.65
CA HIS A 84 -5.34 7.54 -10.85
C HIS A 84 -4.14 7.20 -11.73
N PHE A 85 -2.98 6.88 -11.13
CA PHE A 85 -1.78 6.47 -11.88
C PHE A 85 -1.87 5.03 -12.41
N ALA A 86 -2.55 4.14 -11.70
CA ALA A 86 -2.75 2.75 -12.08
C ALA A 86 -3.92 2.54 -13.06
N ALA A 87 -4.97 3.37 -13.01
CA ALA A 87 -6.11 3.32 -13.93
C ALA A 87 -5.75 3.79 -15.34
N ASP A 88 -4.73 4.63 -15.50
CA ASP A 88 -4.10 4.92 -16.80
C ASP A 88 -3.40 3.68 -17.40
N ILE A 89 -3.22 2.59 -16.64
CA ILE A 89 -2.49 1.38 -17.04
C ILE A 89 -3.38 0.11 -17.04
N LEU A 90 -4.37 -0.04 -16.18
CA LEU A 90 -5.20 -1.25 -16.09
C LEU A 90 -6.69 -0.94 -15.86
N TYR A 91 -7.49 -1.04 -16.94
CA TYR A 91 -8.93 -1.25 -16.84
C TYR A 91 -9.22 -2.73 -16.56
N HIS A 92 -10.18 -2.99 -15.65
CA HIS A 92 -10.77 -4.28 -15.25
C HIS A 92 -9.93 -5.21 -14.35
N ILE A 93 -10.35 -5.34 -13.08
CA ILE A 93 -10.94 -6.55 -12.46
C ILE A 93 -11.38 -6.19 -11.02
N GLN A 94 -12.55 -6.69 -10.60
CA GLN A 94 -13.19 -6.45 -9.29
C GLN A 94 -13.15 -7.69 -8.38
N VAL A 95 -13.31 -7.43 -7.07
CA VAL A 95 -13.57 -8.32 -5.90
C VAL A 95 -12.34 -8.71 -5.08
N ILE A 96 -12.21 -8.18 -3.85
CA ILE A 96 -11.21 -8.59 -2.83
C ILE A 96 -11.74 -8.35 -1.38
N VAL A 97 -11.28 -9.20 -0.46
CA VAL A 97 -11.34 -9.11 1.02
C VAL A 97 -10.13 -8.35 1.55
#